data_AF-A0A099I0V6-F1
#
_entry.id   AF-A0A099I0V6-F1
#
_cell.length_a   1.000
_cell.length_b   1.000
_cell.length_c   1.000
_cell.angle_alpha   90.00
_cell.angle_beta   90.00
_cell.angle_gamma   90.00
#
_symmetry.space_group_name_H-M   'P 1'
#
loop_
_entity.id
_entity.type
_entity.pdbx_description
1 polymer ?
#
loop_
_entity_poly.entity_id
_entity_poly.type
_entity_poly.pdbx_seq_one_letter_code
_entity_poly.pdbx_strand_id
1 'polypeptide(L)'
;MNKKNVMKYLGIPALATGMLLSGALPALTITSLVIHAAQEITTPGGIVDLKQGGAAITIEANDGQSLVGKRFRLYQLFSVKNAAHLESVNYTWTPAYKDVLQKVIGKRLNKPAKDVTEYEAVDYIQSLNHHKVEGAATGQKLEGRYSEFRYFIEEVTTELRAQKKQGTDIHVTETMDNGNIRFDGLDFGYYITDEISDNAGTHSASSLCMVNTANPNAAVKIKSDYPSITKKIQEDDHKEEIGADGWNDIGDYEIGQTVPYLYDTAVPDMNGYHSYYFAFHDKMDKALTFDPDTVKIQIMDGKKTYDVDPSEYNILENVGGTTFKIEIEDLKKIVDREFPEGMNKDKENVYGQKIV
;
A
#
# COMPACT_ATOMS: atom_id res chain seq x y z
N MET A 1 -60.17 -20.55 -17.21
CA MET A 1 -58.79 -20.88 -17.63
C MET A 1 -57.87 -20.67 -16.42
N ASN A 2 -57.74 -21.68 -15.56
CA ASN A 2 -56.61 -22.64 -15.45
C ASN A 2 -55.28 -21.94 -15.11
N LYS A 3 -54.92 -21.80 -13.82
CA LYS A 3 -54.24 -22.75 -12.88
C LYS A 3 -52.73 -22.44 -12.83
N LYS A 4 -52.22 -21.71 -11.83
CA LYS A 4 -51.74 -22.11 -10.48
C LYS A 4 -50.47 -23.01 -10.45
N ASN A 5 -49.57 -22.59 -9.55
CA ASN A 5 -48.53 -23.32 -8.79
C ASN A 5 -47.09 -23.26 -9.37
N VAL A 6 -46.06 -22.74 -8.68
CA VAL A 6 -45.48 -22.97 -7.33
C VAL A 6 -44.44 -24.12 -7.31
N MET A 7 -43.38 -23.88 -6.52
CA MET A 7 -42.34 -24.78 -5.95
C MET A 7 -41.07 -24.99 -6.79
N LYS A 8 -39.90 -24.47 -6.36
CA LYS A 8 -38.98 -24.85 -5.24
C LYS A 8 -38.22 -26.17 -5.46
N TYR A 9 -36.90 -25.98 -5.58
CA TYR A 9 -35.79 -26.72 -4.98
C TYR A 9 -35.51 -28.20 -5.30
N LEU A 10 -34.20 -28.46 -5.22
CA LEU A 10 -33.49 -29.68 -4.82
C LEU A 10 -33.03 -30.63 -5.93
N GLY A 11 -31.71 -30.82 -5.93
CA GLY A 11 -31.18 -32.16 -5.68
C GLY A 11 -30.40 -32.76 -6.83
N ILE A 12 -29.08 -32.63 -6.78
CA ILE A 12 -28.17 -33.66 -7.28
C ILE A 12 -28.42 -34.92 -6.42
N PRO A 13 -28.60 -36.11 -7.02
CA PRO A 13 -27.60 -37.14 -6.74
C PRO A 13 -27.32 -38.15 -7.88
N ALA A 14 -26.09 -38.66 -7.79
CA ALA A 14 -25.69 -40.07 -7.95
C ALA A 14 -25.53 -40.70 -9.34
N LEU A 15 -24.29 -41.18 -9.55
CA LEU A 15 -23.91 -42.30 -10.42
C LEU A 15 -24.88 -43.48 -10.31
N ALA A 16 -25.20 -44.08 -11.46
CA ALA A 16 -25.53 -45.50 -11.56
C ALA A 16 -24.98 -46.09 -12.86
N THR A 17 -24.07 -47.05 -12.70
CA THR A 17 -23.53 -47.98 -13.70
C THR A 17 -24.64 -48.85 -14.31
N GLY A 18 -24.59 -49.07 -15.63
CA GLY A 18 -25.48 -50.01 -16.33
C GLY A 18 -25.08 -50.30 -17.78
N MET A 19 -24.27 -51.36 -17.95
CA MET A 19 -24.05 -52.26 -19.10
C MET A 19 -24.40 -51.86 -20.56
N LEU A 20 -23.34 -51.87 -21.38
CA LEU A 20 -23.18 -52.50 -22.72
C LEU A 20 -24.40 -52.60 -23.65
N LEU A 21 -24.33 -51.86 -24.77
CA LEU A 21 -24.75 -52.34 -26.09
C LEU A 21 -23.89 -51.71 -27.18
N SER A 22 -23.36 -52.60 -28.01
CA SER A 22 -22.54 -52.38 -29.19
C SER A 22 -23.13 -51.35 -30.17
N GLY A 23 -22.32 -50.38 -30.58
CA GLY A 23 -22.61 -49.50 -31.70
C GLY A 23 -21.60 -48.37 -31.75
N ALA A 24 -20.79 -48.32 -32.81
CA ALA A 24 -19.84 -47.25 -33.04
C ALA A 24 -20.55 -45.89 -33.01
N LEU A 25 -20.15 -45.02 -32.08
CA LEU A 25 -20.53 -43.62 -32.04
C LEU A 25 -19.27 -42.76 -32.27
N PRO A 26 -19.42 -41.61 -32.95
CA PRO A 26 -18.29 -40.82 -33.43
C PRO A 26 -17.46 -40.32 -32.25
N ALA A 27 -16.14 -40.25 -32.44
CA ALA A 27 -15.25 -39.58 -31.51
C ALA A 27 -15.71 -38.13 -31.36
N LEU A 28 -16.46 -37.86 -30.29
CA LEU A 28 -16.62 -36.51 -29.76
C LEU A 28 -15.23 -36.09 -29.30
N THR A 29 -14.57 -35.26 -30.10
CA THR A 29 -13.42 -34.48 -29.66
C THR A 29 -13.92 -33.59 -28.53
N ILE A 30 -13.67 -34.01 -27.29
CA ILE A 30 -13.68 -33.10 -26.15
C ILE A 30 -12.51 -32.16 -26.44
N THR A 31 -12.79 -31.01 -27.04
CA THR A 31 -11.89 -29.87 -26.94
C THR A 31 -11.90 -29.50 -25.47
N SER A 32 -10.96 -30.05 -24.71
CA SER A 32 -10.62 -29.50 -23.42
C SER A 32 -10.31 -28.03 -23.67
N LEU A 33 -11.18 -27.14 -23.18
CA LEU A 33 -10.77 -25.78 -22.93
C LEU A 33 -9.65 -25.90 -21.90
N VAL A 34 -8.41 -25.87 -22.37
CA VAL A 34 -7.29 -25.51 -21.52
C VAL A 34 -7.55 -24.05 -21.18
N ILE A 35 -8.23 -23.84 -20.06
CA ILE A 35 -8.21 -22.56 -19.37
C ILE A 35 -6.74 -22.38 -19.02
N HIS A 36 -5.99 -21.69 -19.87
CA HIS A 36 -4.70 -21.16 -19.49
C HIS A 36 -5.03 -20.16 -18.38
N ALA A 37 -4.85 -20.58 -17.13
CA ALA A 37 -4.73 -19.63 -16.05
C ALA A 37 -3.65 -18.64 -16.52
N ALA A 38 -4.00 -17.35 -16.59
CA ALA A 38 -3.02 -16.32 -16.88
C ALA A 38 -1.88 -16.53 -15.89
N GLN A 39 -0.67 -16.78 -16.41
CA GLN A 39 0.48 -17.04 -15.57
C GLN A 39 0.69 -15.82 -14.69
N GLU A 40 0.65 -16.01 -13.37
CA GLU A 40 0.92 -14.93 -12.42
C GLU A 40 2.34 -14.42 -12.68
N ILE A 41 2.48 -13.12 -12.88
CA ILE A 41 3.78 -12.49 -13.09
C ILE A 41 4.42 -12.32 -11.71
N THR A 42 5.58 -12.92 -11.51
CA THR A 42 6.27 -12.95 -10.22
C THR A 42 7.69 -12.39 -10.32
N THR A 43 8.34 -12.14 -9.17
CA THR A 43 9.71 -11.61 -9.07
C THR A 43 10.76 -12.61 -8.54
N PRO A 44 11.07 -13.74 -9.20
CA PRO A 44 12.19 -14.60 -8.79
C PRO A 44 13.51 -13.81 -8.70
N GLY A 45 14.27 -13.97 -7.62
CA GLY A 45 15.47 -13.18 -7.34
C GLY A 45 15.23 -11.66 -7.22
N GLY A 46 13.98 -11.22 -7.00
CA GLY A 46 13.61 -9.82 -6.94
C GLY A 46 13.49 -9.10 -8.29
N ILE A 47 13.59 -9.80 -9.41
CA ILE A 47 13.54 -9.18 -10.74
C ILE A 47 12.45 -9.84 -11.59
N VAL A 48 11.67 -9.01 -12.29
CA VAL A 48 10.76 -9.45 -13.34
C VAL A 48 11.12 -8.73 -14.64
N ASP A 49 11.40 -9.48 -15.70
CA ASP A 49 11.65 -8.93 -17.04
C ASP A 49 10.37 -9.07 -17.89
N LEU A 50 9.78 -7.93 -18.24
CA LEU A 50 8.54 -7.84 -19.01
C LEU A 50 8.76 -7.93 -20.54
N LYS A 51 10.02 -7.89 -21.01
CA LYS A 51 10.43 -8.10 -22.41
C LYS A 51 9.74 -7.18 -23.44
N GLN A 52 9.39 -5.96 -23.03
CA GLN A 52 8.77 -4.93 -23.86
C GLN A 52 9.82 -3.96 -24.44
N GLY A 53 10.78 -3.52 -23.62
CA GLY A 53 11.78 -2.53 -24.01
C GLY A 53 13.05 -2.55 -23.16
N GLY A 54 13.74 -1.41 -23.08
CA GLY A 54 15.03 -1.27 -22.39
C GLY A 54 15.01 -0.42 -21.13
N ALA A 55 13.84 -0.10 -20.60
CA ALA A 55 13.67 0.67 -19.37
C ALA A 55 13.41 -0.25 -18.16
N ALA A 56 13.63 0.29 -16.95
CA ALA A 56 13.33 -0.42 -15.72
C ALA A 56 12.82 0.51 -14.61
N ILE A 57 11.97 -0.04 -13.73
CA ILE A 57 11.51 0.62 -12.50
C ILE A 57 11.94 -0.26 -11.33
N THR A 58 12.66 0.32 -10.38
CA THR A 58 13.01 -0.31 -9.10
C THR A 58 12.04 0.19 -8.04
N ILE A 59 11.41 -0.74 -7.30
CA ILE A 59 10.65 -0.40 -6.09
C ILE A 59 11.57 -0.66 -4.90
N GLU A 60 11.84 0.41 -4.15
CA GLU A 60 12.72 0.38 -2.99
C GLU A 60 11.92 0.08 -1.73
N ALA A 61 12.39 -0.90 -0.96
CA ALA A 61 11.83 -1.26 0.33
C ALA A 61 12.17 -0.20 1.39
N ASN A 62 11.33 -0.09 2.41
CA ASN A 62 11.69 0.62 3.64
C ASN A 62 12.57 -0.29 4.51
N ASP A 63 13.50 0.30 5.26
CA ASP A 63 14.41 -0.46 6.12
C ASP A 63 13.60 -1.35 7.09
N GLY A 64 13.97 -2.63 7.17
CA GLY A 64 13.28 -3.61 8.02
C GLY A 64 11.92 -4.08 7.51
N GLN A 65 11.48 -3.65 6.32
CA GLN A 65 10.18 -4.01 5.77
C GLN A 65 10.31 -4.80 4.46
N SER A 66 9.91 -6.08 4.48
CA SER A 66 9.94 -6.92 3.29
C SER A 66 8.84 -6.55 2.29
N LEU A 67 9.18 -6.60 1.00
CA LEU A 67 8.20 -6.48 -0.09
C LEU A 67 7.56 -7.83 -0.45
N VAL A 68 8.04 -8.96 0.09
CA VAL A 68 7.52 -10.30 -0.21
C VAL A 68 6.03 -10.40 0.16
N GLY A 69 5.25 -10.99 -0.74
CA GLY A 69 3.79 -11.14 -0.62
C GLY A 69 2.99 -9.92 -1.08
N LYS A 70 3.63 -8.77 -1.31
CA LYS A 70 2.95 -7.60 -1.89
C LYS A 70 2.58 -7.84 -3.34
N ARG A 71 1.56 -7.12 -3.79
CA ARG A 71 1.13 -7.09 -5.19
C ARG A 71 1.17 -5.66 -5.72
N PHE A 72 1.68 -5.49 -6.92
CA PHE A 72 1.73 -4.21 -7.62
C PHE A 72 1.01 -4.30 -8.95
N ARG A 73 0.31 -3.25 -9.34
CA ARG A 73 -0.28 -3.07 -10.66
C ARG A 73 0.39 -1.93 -11.37
N LEU A 74 1.00 -2.24 -12.50
CA LEU A 74 1.71 -1.29 -13.34
C LEU A 74 0.80 -0.78 -14.49
N TYR A 75 0.72 0.54 -14.66
CA TYR A 75 -0.02 1.19 -15.74
C TYR A 75 0.90 2.11 -16.55
N GLN A 76 1.12 1.80 -17.84
CA GLN A 76 1.80 2.73 -18.75
C GLN A 76 0.80 3.77 -19.25
N LEU A 77 0.82 4.99 -18.74
CA LEU A 77 -0.07 6.09 -19.12
C LEU A 77 0.23 6.65 -20.52
N PHE A 78 1.51 6.80 -20.83
CA PHE A 78 2.02 7.28 -22.11
C PHE A 78 3.17 6.38 -22.58
N SER A 79 3.19 6.09 -23.87
CA SER A 79 4.38 5.61 -24.57
C SER A 79 5.26 6.80 -24.93
N VAL A 80 6.57 6.62 -24.82
CA VAL A 80 7.57 7.64 -25.17
C VAL A 80 8.42 7.12 -26.32
N LYS A 81 8.51 7.91 -27.40
CA LYS A 81 9.42 7.64 -28.53
C LYS A 81 10.37 8.80 -28.71
N ASN A 82 11.66 8.50 -28.72
CA ASN A 82 12.68 9.48 -29.08
C ASN A 82 12.83 9.61 -30.59
N ALA A 83 13.11 10.83 -31.03
CA ALA A 83 13.75 11.04 -32.32
C ALA A 83 15.13 10.37 -32.36
N ALA A 84 15.60 9.99 -33.57
CA ALA A 84 16.83 9.23 -33.81
C ALA A 84 18.11 9.85 -33.21
N HIS A 85 18.08 11.13 -32.84
CA HIS A 85 19.21 11.88 -32.26
C HIS A 85 18.94 12.40 -30.84
N LEU A 86 17.90 11.91 -30.15
CA LEU A 86 17.48 12.36 -28.80
C LEU A 86 17.06 13.84 -28.72
N GLU A 87 16.89 14.52 -29.86
CA GLU A 87 16.57 15.95 -29.95
C GLU A 87 15.11 16.28 -29.62
N SER A 88 14.22 15.29 -29.65
CA SER A 88 12.83 15.45 -29.24
C SER A 88 12.22 14.14 -28.74
N VAL A 89 11.26 14.30 -27.83
CA VAL A 89 10.52 13.21 -27.21
C VAL A 89 9.06 13.35 -27.59
N ASN A 90 8.52 12.35 -28.29
CA ASN A 90 7.10 12.26 -28.59
C ASN A 90 6.42 11.38 -27.55
N TYR A 91 5.36 11.91 -26.95
CA TYR A 91 4.50 11.20 -26.02
C TYR A 91 3.27 10.73 -26.77
N THR A 92 2.79 9.52 -26.49
CA THR A 92 1.54 9.00 -27.05
C THR A 92 0.72 8.35 -25.95
N TRP A 93 -0.56 8.69 -25.82
CA TRP A 93 -1.46 8.06 -24.88
C TRP A 93 -1.45 6.54 -25.04
N THR A 94 -1.45 5.83 -23.93
CA THR A 94 -1.91 4.44 -23.94
C THR A 94 -3.44 4.46 -24.08
N PRO A 95 -4.04 3.89 -25.14
CA PRO A 95 -5.47 4.02 -25.41
C PRO A 95 -6.37 3.58 -24.25
N ALA A 96 -5.94 2.58 -23.47
CA ALA A 96 -6.67 2.06 -22.32
C ALA A 96 -6.90 3.08 -21.19
N TYR A 97 -6.01 4.08 -21.07
CA TYR A 97 -6.01 5.06 -19.96
C TYR A 97 -6.26 6.49 -20.42
N LYS A 98 -6.46 6.72 -21.73
CA LYS A 98 -6.70 8.04 -22.30
C LYS A 98 -7.89 8.74 -21.65
N ASP A 99 -9.02 8.05 -21.52
CA ASP A 99 -10.25 8.57 -20.94
C ASP A 99 -10.11 8.95 -19.46
N VAL A 100 -9.35 8.16 -18.69
CA VAL A 100 -8.98 8.46 -17.31
C VAL A 100 -8.21 9.78 -17.23
N LEU A 101 -7.15 9.90 -18.03
CA LEU A 101 -6.28 11.09 -18.01
C LEU A 101 -7.02 12.32 -18.52
N GLN A 102 -7.78 12.20 -19.59
CA GLN A 102 -8.65 13.26 -20.10
C GLN A 102 -9.65 13.76 -19.05
N LYS A 103 -10.24 12.85 -18.26
CA LYS A 103 -11.19 13.21 -17.20
C LYS A 103 -10.51 13.94 -16.04
N VAL A 104 -9.37 13.45 -15.56
CA VAL A 104 -8.64 14.09 -14.44
C VAL A 104 -8.06 15.43 -14.87
N ILE A 105 -7.32 15.46 -15.98
CA ILE A 105 -6.66 16.67 -16.49
C ILE A 105 -7.69 17.69 -16.96
N GLY A 106 -8.79 17.26 -17.60
CA GLY A 106 -9.86 18.17 -18.03
C GLY A 106 -10.46 18.95 -16.87
N LYS A 107 -10.65 18.32 -15.70
CA LYS A 107 -11.08 19.03 -14.48
C LYS A 107 -10.05 20.08 -14.06
N ARG A 108 -8.76 19.73 -14.06
CA ARG A 108 -7.67 20.63 -13.64
C ARG A 108 -7.47 21.81 -14.60
N LEU A 109 -7.70 21.61 -15.89
CA LEU A 109 -7.65 22.65 -16.92
C LEU A 109 -8.98 23.40 -17.11
N ASN A 110 -10.02 23.06 -16.33
CA ASN A 110 -11.38 23.58 -16.51
C ASN A 110 -11.89 23.46 -17.96
N LYS A 111 -11.67 22.29 -18.57
CA LYS A 111 -11.95 21.99 -19.98
C LYS A 111 -12.72 20.67 -20.10
N PRO A 112 -13.64 20.51 -21.08
CA PRO A 112 -14.29 19.21 -21.30
C PRO A 112 -13.26 18.12 -21.60
N ALA A 113 -13.39 16.96 -20.93
CA ALA A 113 -12.42 15.86 -21.00
C ALA A 113 -12.05 15.46 -22.45
N LYS A 114 -13.07 15.33 -23.32
CA LYS A 114 -12.89 14.96 -24.72
C LYS A 114 -12.02 15.95 -25.53
N ASP A 115 -11.94 17.20 -25.08
CA ASP A 115 -11.22 18.28 -25.75
C ASP A 115 -9.79 18.43 -25.22
N VAL A 116 -9.41 17.68 -24.17
CA VAL A 116 -8.03 17.61 -23.67
C VAL A 116 -7.18 16.84 -24.67
N THR A 117 -6.17 17.53 -25.21
CA THR A 117 -5.21 16.96 -26.14
C THR A 117 -4.04 16.30 -25.42
N GLU A 118 -3.28 15.47 -26.15
CA GLU A 118 -2.05 14.86 -25.65
C GLU A 118 -1.01 15.88 -25.21
N TYR A 119 -0.85 16.94 -26.01
CA TYR A 119 0.07 18.03 -25.72
C TYR A 119 -0.32 18.75 -24.41
N GLU A 120 -1.59 19.13 -24.26
CA GLU A 120 -2.07 19.79 -23.03
C GLU A 120 -1.89 18.91 -21.79
N ALA A 121 -2.04 17.61 -21.95
CA ALA A 121 -1.86 16.68 -20.84
C ALA A 121 -0.41 16.53 -20.42
N VAL A 122 0.51 16.39 -21.38
CA VAL A 122 1.95 16.32 -21.10
C VAL A 122 2.43 17.64 -20.50
N ASP A 123 2.02 18.78 -21.09
CA ASP A 123 2.35 20.12 -20.59
C ASP A 123 1.83 20.33 -19.16
N TYR A 124 0.59 19.93 -18.88
CA TYR A 124 0.04 19.96 -17.53
C TYR A 124 0.88 19.12 -16.56
N ILE A 125 1.17 17.85 -16.88
CA ILE A 125 1.96 16.95 -16.01
C ILE A 125 3.35 17.54 -15.76
N GLN A 126 4.00 18.09 -16.79
CA GLN A 126 5.32 18.72 -16.67
C GLN A 126 5.29 20.00 -15.83
N SER A 127 4.18 20.75 -15.86
CA SER A 127 3.99 21.95 -15.04
C SER A 127 3.95 21.66 -13.53
N LEU A 128 3.54 20.44 -13.15
CA LEU A 128 3.45 20.00 -11.76
C LEU A 128 4.82 19.66 -11.14
N ASN A 129 5.86 19.47 -11.98
CA ASN A 129 7.22 19.22 -11.52
C ASN A 129 7.97 20.55 -11.36
N HIS A 130 8.28 20.91 -10.13
CA HIS A 130 9.02 22.11 -9.75
C HIS A 130 10.54 21.85 -9.72
N HIS A 131 10.98 20.59 -9.64
CA HIS A 131 12.38 20.19 -9.77
C HIS A 131 12.75 19.84 -11.22
N LYS A 132 12.60 20.81 -12.13
CA LYS A 132 12.97 20.66 -13.53
C LYS A 132 14.49 20.45 -13.65
N VAL A 133 14.87 19.42 -14.39
CA VAL A 133 16.28 19.15 -14.73
C VAL A 133 16.47 19.36 -16.23
N GLU A 134 17.54 20.06 -16.59
CA GLU A 134 17.97 20.17 -17.99
C GLU A 134 19.00 19.09 -18.30
N GLY A 135 18.89 18.51 -19.50
CA GLY A 135 19.80 17.46 -19.98
C GLY A 135 19.26 16.04 -19.76
N ALA A 136 19.39 15.22 -20.80
CA ALA A 136 18.88 13.85 -20.84
C ALA A 136 19.46 12.94 -19.73
N ALA A 137 20.69 13.16 -19.27
CA ALA A 137 21.34 12.27 -18.30
C ALA A 137 21.21 12.73 -16.84
N THR A 138 20.51 13.83 -16.56
CA THR A 138 20.43 14.40 -15.21
C THR A 138 19.34 13.69 -14.40
N GLY A 139 19.70 13.13 -13.25
CA GLY A 139 18.76 12.46 -12.35
C GLY A 139 17.65 13.41 -11.89
N GLN A 140 16.39 12.98 -12.03
CA GLN A 140 15.24 13.77 -11.61
C GLN A 140 15.12 13.78 -10.09
N LYS A 141 15.11 14.96 -9.48
CA LYS A 141 14.81 15.10 -8.06
C LYS A 141 13.31 14.90 -7.84
N LEU A 142 12.95 14.05 -6.88
CA LEU A 142 11.56 13.77 -6.53
C LEU A 142 10.88 15.02 -5.95
N GLU A 143 9.60 15.17 -6.27
CA GLU A 143 8.72 16.16 -5.64
C GLU A 143 8.42 15.79 -4.19
N GLY A 144 8.11 16.80 -3.36
CA GLY A 144 7.75 16.60 -1.96
C GLY A 144 6.47 15.77 -1.78
N ARG A 145 6.29 15.22 -0.56
CA ARG A 145 5.16 14.36 -0.17
C ARG A 145 3.80 15.07 -0.17
N TYR A 146 3.76 16.38 -0.32
CA TYR A 146 2.55 17.20 -0.44
C TYR A 146 2.50 18.01 -1.76
N SER A 147 3.27 17.59 -2.77
CA SER A 147 3.30 18.25 -4.07
C SER A 147 1.99 18.11 -4.86
N GLU A 148 1.69 19.10 -5.71
CA GLU A 148 0.59 19.00 -6.68
C GLU A 148 0.75 17.79 -7.61
N PHE A 149 2.00 17.43 -7.93
CA PHE A 149 2.31 16.22 -8.67
C PHE A 149 1.78 14.97 -7.95
N ARG A 150 2.04 14.82 -6.65
CA ARG A 150 1.50 13.68 -5.88
C ARG A 150 -0.03 13.63 -5.93
N TYR A 151 -0.71 14.73 -5.62
CA TYR A 151 -2.17 14.75 -5.56
C TYR A 151 -2.79 14.44 -6.93
N PHE A 152 -2.19 14.93 -8.01
CA PHE A 152 -2.59 14.55 -9.36
C PHE A 152 -2.51 13.04 -9.59
N ILE A 153 -1.47 12.36 -9.11
CA ILE A 153 -1.33 10.90 -9.23
C ILE A 153 -2.34 10.13 -8.39
N GLU A 154 -2.67 10.63 -7.20
CA GLU A 154 -3.74 10.05 -6.39
C GLU A 154 -5.09 10.16 -7.11
N GLU A 155 -5.38 11.29 -7.77
CA GLU A 155 -6.57 11.47 -8.59
C GLU A 155 -6.61 10.51 -9.79
N VAL A 156 -5.50 10.36 -10.52
CA VAL A 156 -5.39 9.42 -11.64
C VAL A 156 -5.58 7.98 -11.15
N THR A 157 -4.94 7.59 -10.05
CA THR A 157 -5.05 6.23 -9.50
C THR A 157 -6.46 5.94 -8.99
N THR A 158 -7.08 6.91 -8.31
CA THR A 158 -8.49 6.82 -7.87
C THR A 158 -9.41 6.61 -9.07
N GLU A 159 -9.20 7.35 -10.16
CA GLU A 159 -10.01 7.21 -11.37
C GLU A 159 -9.74 5.90 -12.11
N LEU A 160 -8.49 5.42 -12.18
CA LEU A 160 -8.14 4.09 -12.71
C LEU A 160 -8.92 2.98 -11.97
N ARG A 161 -8.96 3.04 -10.64
CA ARG A 161 -9.70 2.10 -9.79
C ARG A 161 -11.21 2.23 -9.96
N ALA A 162 -11.74 3.45 -9.98
CA ALA A 162 -13.17 3.71 -10.17
C ALA A 162 -13.68 3.14 -11.50
N GLN A 163 -12.87 3.24 -12.56
CA GLN A 163 -13.16 2.67 -13.87
C GLN A 163 -12.73 1.20 -14.02
N LYS A 164 -12.18 0.57 -12.96
CA LYS A 164 -11.69 -0.81 -12.95
C LYS A 164 -10.74 -1.12 -14.11
N LYS A 165 -9.86 -0.16 -14.43
CA LYS A 165 -8.87 -0.31 -15.48
C LYS A 165 -7.89 -1.43 -15.11
N GLN A 166 -7.56 -2.24 -16.10
CA GLN A 166 -6.58 -3.31 -15.94
C GLN A 166 -5.17 -2.75 -16.11
N GLY A 167 -4.20 -3.35 -15.43
CA GLY A 167 -2.78 -3.08 -15.59
C GLY A 167 -2.01 -4.39 -15.63
N THR A 168 -0.70 -4.31 -15.51
CA THR A 168 0.16 -5.49 -15.36
C THR A 168 0.31 -5.78 -13.87
N ASP A 169 -0.30 -6.88 -13.41
CA ASP A 169 -0.23 -7.29 -12.00
C ASP A 169 1.02 -8.13 -11.76
N ILE A 170 1.79 -7.75 -10.73
CA ILE A 170 3.07 -8.34 -10.36
C ILE A 170 2.97 -8.76 -8.89
N HIS A 171 3.21 -10.04 -8.60
CA HIS A 171 3.28 -10.59 -7.26
C HIS A 171 4.73 -10.71 -6.81
N VAL A 172 5.08 -10.06 -5.72
CA VAL A 172 6.43 -10.17 -5.14
C VAL A 172 6.62 -11.51 -4.44
N THR A 173 7.37 -12.42 -5.06
CA THR A 173 7.67 -13.74 -4.48
C THR A 173 9.02 -13.77 -3.80
N GLU A 174 9.99 -13.05 -4.36
CA GLU A 174 11.33 -12.85 -3.81
C GLU A 174 11.75 -11.39 -4.02
N THR A 175 12.78 -10.98 -3.27
CA THR A 175 13.41 -9.66 -3.38
C THR A 175 14.89 -9.82 -3.74
N MET A 176 15.53 -8.74 -4.19
CA MET A 176 16.98 -8.66 -4.29
C MET A 176 17.59 -8.68 -2.87
N ASP A 177 18.91 -8.88 -2.77
CA ASP A 177 19.63 -8.94 -1.48
C ASP A 177 19.45 -7.68 -0.61
N ASN A 178 19.18 -6.53 -1.23
CA ASN A 178 18.91 -5.26 -0.55
C ASN A 178 17.42 -5.04 -0.22
N GLY A 179 16.57 -6.04 -0.40
CA GLY A 179 15.12 -5.96 -0.14
C GLY A 179 14.28 -5.36 -1.26
N ASN A 180 14.89 -4.75 -2.28
CA ASN A 180 14.20 -4.10 -3.38
C ASN A 180 13.65 -5.11 -4.41
N ILE A 181 12.77 -4.65 -5.28
CA ILE A 181 12.35 -5.39 -6.49
C ILE A 181 12.55 -4.53 -7.74
N ARG A 182 12.71 -5.17 -8.90
CA ARG A 182 12.91 -4.48 -10.17
C ARG A 182 11.98 -5.01 -11.26
N PHE A 183 11.24 -4.11 -11.88
CA PHE A 183 10.48 -4.33 -13.11
C PHE A 183 11.36 -3.93 -14.28
N ASP A 184 11.95 -4.91 -14.96
CA ASP A 184 12.85 -4.73 -16.10
C ASP A 184 12.11 -4.94 -17.42
N GLY A 185 12.77 -4.60 -18.53
CA GLY A 185 12.24 -4.84 -19.86
C GLY A 185 11.01 -3.98 -20.19
N LEU A 186 10.90 -2.77 -19.65
CA LEU A 186 9.79 -1.86 -19.93
C LEU A 186 10.03 -1.05 -21.22
N ASP A 187 8.95 -0.73 -21.93
CA ASP A 187 8.98 0.34 -22.91
C ASP A 187 9.25 1.70 -22.22
N PHE A 188 9.75 2.68 -22.98
CA PHE A 188 9.84 4.04 -22.44
C PHE A 188 8.43 4.63 -22.29
N GLY A 189 8.16 5.28 -21.15
CA GLY A 189 6.81 5.73 -20.84
C GLY A 189 6.61 6.36 -19.46
N TYR A 190 5.41 6.89 -19.24
CA TYR A 190 4.98 7.34 -17.92
C TYR A 190 4.24 6.20 -17.24
N TYR A 191 4.66 5.79 -16.04
CA TYR A 191 4.15 4.58 -15.38
C TYR A 191 3.60 4.86 -13.98
N ILE A 192 2.36 4.45 -13.69
CA ILE A 192 1.89 4.34 -12.30
C ILE A 192 2.17 2.93 -11.80
N THR A 193 2.82 2.82 -10.65
CA THR A 193 2.90 1.58 -9.87
C THR A 193 1.95 1.69 -8.69
N ASP A 194 0.87 0.91 -8.70
CA ASP A 194 -0.15 0.89 -7.65
C ASP A 194 0.00 -0.37 -6.78
N GLU A 195 0.19 -0.26 -5.47
CA GLU A 195 0.14 -1.44 -4.58
C GLU A 195 -1.32 -1.93 -4.44
N ILE A 196 -1.59 -3.18 -4.77
CA ILE A 196 -2.93 -3.81 -4.75
C ILE A 196 -2.99 -5.01 -3.80
N SER A 197 -2.08 -5.09 -2.83
CA SER A 197 -2.07 -6.12 -1.79
C SER A 197 -3.40 -6.17 -1.02
N ASP A 198 -3.88 -7.37 -0.70
CA ASP A 198 -5.09 -7.58 0.12
C ASP A 198 -4.80 -7.21 1.59
N ASN A 199 -4.70 -5.91 1.86
CA ASN A 199 -4.75 -5.38 3.22
C ASN A 199 -6.23 -5.29 3.59
N ALA A 200 -6.64 -5.93 4.69
CA ALA A 200 -8.02 -5.99 5.17
C ALA A 200 -8.64 -4.60 5.43
N GLY A 201 -9.04 -3.90 4.36
CA GLY A 201 -9.55 -2.53 4.39
C GLY A 201 -8.53 -1.47 3.94
N THR A 202 -8.49 -1.20 2.62
CA THR A 202 -8.27 0.12 2.00
C THR A 202 -7.02 0.94 2.35
N HIS A 203 -5.83 0.36 2.51
CA HIS A 203 -4.59 1.16 2.57
C HIS A 203 -3.52 0.57 1.67
N SER A 204 -3.62 0.93 0.40
CA SER A 204 -2.67 0.67 -0.68
C SER A 204 -1.74 1.88 -0.84
N ALA A 205 -0.42 1.69 -0.83
CA ALA A 205 0.52 2.73 -1.22
C ALA A 205 0.67 2.77 -2.77
N SER A 206 0.24 3.85 -3.41
CA SER A 206 0.43 4.05 -4.87
C SER A 206 1.54 5.07 -5.14
N SER A 207 2.41 4.79 -6.10
CA SER A 207 3.50 5.68 -6.52
C SER A 207 3.58 5.76 -8.05
N LEU A 208 3.55 6.98 -8.61
CA LEU A 208 3.90 7.20 -10.03
C LEU A 208 5.43 7.26 -10.16
N CYS A 209 5.94 6.62 -11.20
CA CYS A 209 7.33 6.62 -11.63
C CYS A 209 7.40 7.01 -13.11
N MET A 210 8.31 7.90 -13.50
CA MET A 210 8.56 8.20 -14.90
C MET A 210 9.83 7.49 -15.37
N VAL A 211 9.77 6.69 -16.44
CA VAL A 211 10.96 6.11 -17.09
C VAL A 211 11.00 6.55 -18.56
N ASN A 212 12.07 7.19 -18.97
CA ASN A 212 12.22 7.63 -20.36
C ASN A 212 13.62 7.30 -20.87
N THR A 213 13.86 7.53 -22.14
CA THR A 213 15.14 7.27 -22.81
C THR A 213 16.34 8.02 -22.21
N ALA A 214 16.09 9.17 -21.62
CA ALA A 214 17.03 10.01 -20.89
C ALA A 214 17.34 9.41 -19.50
N ASN A 215 16.29 8.92 -18.84
CA ASN A 215 16.31 8.30 -17.53
C ASN A 215 15.66 6.90 -17.61
N PRO A 216 16.36 5.90 -18.17
CA PRO A 216 15.79 4.58 -18.46
C PRO A 216 15.47 3.80 -17.19
N ASN A 217 16.07 4.19 -16.06
CA ASN A 217 15.92 3.54 -14.78
C ASN A 217 15.31 4.51 -13.77
N ALA A 218 14.11 4.22 -13.27
CA ALA A 218 13.53 4.96 -12.16
C ALA A 218 13.62 4.13 -10.87
N ALA A 219 13.76 4.81 -9.74
CA ALA A 219 13.65 4.22 -8.42
C ALA A 219 12.51 4.88 -7.66
N VAL A 220 11.69 4.08 -7.00
CA VAL A 220 10.53 4.53 -6.24
C VAL A 220 10.50 3.85 -4.90
N LYS A 221 10.65 4.66 -3.85
CA LYS A 221 10.50 4.21 -2.48
C LYS A 221 9.04 4.00 -2.14
N ILE A 222 8.72 2.81 -1.60
CA ILE A 222 7.38 2.50 -1.13
C ILE A 222 7.00 3.42 0.05
N LYS A 223 5.73 3.83 0.11
CA LYS A 223 5.21 4.63 1.23
C LYS A 223 4.58 3.79 2.34
N SER A 224 4.28 2.53 2.06
CA SER A 224 3.66 1.64 3.04
C SER A 224 4.67 1.39 4.16
N ASP A 225 4.32 1.82 5.37
CA ASP A 225 4.98 1.41 6.60
C ASP A 225 4.19 0.31 7.29
N TYR A 226 4.87 -0.71 7.79
CA TYR A 226 4.29 -1.68 8.72
C TYR A 226 4.59 -1.26 10.15
N PRO A 227 3.57 -0.93 10.96
CA PRO A 227 3.80 -0.70 12.38
C PRO A 227 4.23 -2.00 13.05
N SER A 228 5.22 -1.93 13.93
CA SER A 228 5.59 -3.02 14.83
C SER A 228 5.14 -2.70 16.24
N ILE A 229 4.66 -3.68 16.99
CA ILE A 229 4.31 -3.52 18.40
C ILE A 229 4.97 -4.63 19.22
N THR A 230 5.61 -4.25 20.31
CA THR A 230 6.17 -5.17 21.30
C THR A 230 5.40 -5.03 22.59
N LYS A 231 4.77 -6.11 23.04
CA LYS A 231 4.11 -6.16 24.35
C LYS A 231 5.06 -6.76 25.38
N LYS A 232 5.20 -6.12 26.53
CA LYS A 232 5.98 -6.61 27.67
C LYS A 232 5.12 -6.63 28.93
N ILE A 233 5.52 -7.46 29.87
CA ILE A 233 4.99 -7.55 31.23
C ILE A 233 6.15 -7.20 32.15
N GLN A 234 5.90 -6.41 33.19
CA GLN A 234 6.94 -6.16 34.19
C GLN A 234 6.99 -7.37 35.14
N GLU A 235 8.17 -7.82 35.50
CA GLU A 235 8.40 -8.81 36.56
C GLU A 235 8.07 -8.20 37.93
N ASP A 236 7.57 -8.97 38.91
CA ASP A 236 7.26 -8.43 40.25
C ASP A 236 8.45 -8.50 41.23
N ASP A 237 9.09 -9.67 41.35
CA ASP A 237 10.04 -9.99 42.42
C ASP A 237 11.51 -9.95 41.97
N HIS A 238 11.83 -10.43 40.76
CA HIS A 238 13.22 -10.59 40.29
C HIS A 238 13.64 -9.55 39.24
N LYS A 239 13.11 -8.32 39.33
CA LYS A 239 13.37 -7.23 38.35
C LYS A 239 14.84 -7.01 38.03
N GLU A 240 15.71 -7.08 39.05
CA GLU A 240 17.15 -6.87 38.89
C GLU A 240 17.83 -7.98 38.08
N GLU A 241 17.33 -9.22 38.17
CA GLU A 241 17.88 -10.37 37.45
C GLU A 241 17.49 -10.36 35.97
N ILE A 242 16.29 -9.83 35.66
CA ILE A 242 15.81 -9.64 34.29
C ILE A 242 16.56 -8.50 33.58
N GLY A 243 16.91 -7.44 34.32
CA GLY A 243 17.37 -6.18 33.73
C GLY A 243 16.22 -5.43 33.01
N ALA A 244 16.53 -4.34 32.30
CA ALA A 244 15.52 -3.51 31.62
C ALA A 244 14.34 -3.09 32.52
N ASP A 245 14.63 -2.75 33.79
CA ASP A 245 13.65 -2.43 34.83
C ASP A 245 12.57 -3.51 35.05
N GLY A 246 12.90 -4.77 34.75
CA GLY A 246 12.02 -5.93 34.92
C GLY A 246 11.09 -6.20 33.73
N TRP A 247 11.15 -5.43 32.63
CA TRP A 247 10.28 -5.67 31.47
C TRP A 247 10.69 -6.93 30.70
N ASN A 248 9.79 -7.91 30.61
CA ASN A 248 10.03 -9.22 30.02
C ASN A 248 8.81 -9.72 29.22
N ASP A 249 8.93 -10.87 28.56
CA ASP A 249 7.83 -11.53 27.84
C ASP A 249 6.93 -12.38 28.76
N ILE A 250 7.40 -12.63 29.99
CA ILE A 250 6.70 -13.37 31.04
C ILE A 250 6.89 -12.61 32.37
N GLY A 251 5.90 -12.72 33.25
CA GLY A 251 6.01 -12.31 34.64
C GLY A 251 5.11 -13.20 35.49
N ASP A 252 5.50 -13.45 36.72
CA ASP A 252 4.70 -14.13 37.73
C ASP A 252 4.04 -13.12 38.67
N TYR A 253 2.82 -13.45 39.05
CA TYR A 253 1.97 -12.61 39.89
C TYR A 253 1.01 -13.51 40.68
N GLU A 254 0.76 -13.10 41.91
CA GLU A 254 -0.24 -13.68 42.80
C GLU A 254 -1.64 -13.13 42.53
N ILE A 255 -2.65 -13.94 42.85
CA ILE A 255 -4.05 -13.55 42.67
C ILE A 255 -4.37 -12.30 43.49
N GLY A 256 -4.85 -11.26 42.80
CA GLY A 256 -5.25 -9.98 43.39
C GLY A 256 -4.21 -8.87 43.24
N GLN A 257 -3.01 -9.16 42.71
CA GLN A 257 -2.04 -8.14 42.35
C GLN A 257 -2.36 -7.46 41.01
N THR A 258 -1.82 -6.25 40.83
CA THR A 258 -1.85 -5.53 39.55
C THR A 258 -0.69 -5.98 38.67
N VAL A 259 -1.00 -6.39 37.44
CA VAL A 259 -0.01 -6.83 36.44
C VAL A 259 0.26 -5.67 35.47
N PRO A 260 1.44 -5.03 35.49
CA PRO A 260 1.79 -3.94 34.57
C PRO A 260 2.10 -4.49 33.18
N TYR A 261 1.52 -3.86 32.16
CA TYR A 261 1.81 -4.13 30.74
C TYR A 261 2.39 -2.89 30.08
N LEU A 262 3.31 -3.09 29.13
CA LEU A 262 3.90 -2.06 28.29
C LEU A 262 3.73 -2.42 26.83
N TYR A 263 3.34 -1.46 26.00
CA TYR A 263 3.22 -1.64 24.55
C TYR A 263 4.17 -0.67 23.85
N ASP A 264 5.28 -1.18 23.34
CA ASP A 264 6.32 -0.40 22.68
C ASP A 264 6.12 -0.42 21.16
N THR A 265 5.91 0.76 20.57
CA THR A 265 5.80 0.95 19.13
C THR A 265 6.39 2.31 18.71
N ALA A 266 6.30 2.64 17.43
CA ALA A 266 6.79 3.90 16.89
C ALA A 266 5.73 4.58 16.02
N VAL A 267 5.74 5.90 16.04
CA VAL A 267 4.99 6.74 15.11
C VAL A 267 5.48 6.42 13.68
N PRO A 268 4.63 5.95 12.77
CA PRO A 268 5.01 5.65 11.38
C PRO A 268 5.28 6.94 10.58
N ASP A 269 5.85 6.84 9.37
CA ASP A 269 5.97 8.01 8.50
C ASP A 269 4.58 8.44 8.01
N MET A 270 4.03 9.48 8.63
CA MET A 270 2.73 10.04 8.30
C MET A 270 2.82 11.14 7.24
N ASN A 271 3.96 11.33 6.58
CA ASN A 271 4.10 12.36 5.54
C ASN A 271 3.24 12.07 4.31
N GLY A 272 2.41 13.05 3.97
CA GLY A 272 1.46 12.97 2.88
C GLY A 272 0.17 12.24 3.22
N TYR A 273 -0.08 11.96 4.51
CA TYR A 273 -1.41 11.66 5.03
C TYR A 273 -2.08 12.95 5.52
N HIS A 274 -3.40 13.06 5.37
CA HIS A 274 -4.16 14.19 5.90
C HIS A 274 -4.38 14.07 7.41
N SER A 275 -4.72 12.86 7.86
CA SER A 275 -4.86 12.46 9.26
C SER A 275 -4.35 11.03 9.41
N TYR A 276 -4.08 10.60 10.63
CA TYR A 276 -3.63 9.23 10.90
C TYR A 276 -4.38 8.62 12.09
N TYR A 277 -5.31 7.70 11.81
CA TYR A 277 -5.99 6.93 12.83
C TYR A 277 -5.03 5.87 13.39
N PHE A 278 -4.82 5.90 14.70
CA PHE A 278 -4.00 4.93 15.41
C PHE A 278 -4.86 4.22 16.45
N ALA A 279 -4.82 2.89 16.48
CA ALA A 279 -5.49 2.13 17.53
C ALA A 279 -4.72 0.87 17.87
N PHE A 280 -4.72 0.52 19.16
CA PHE A 280 -4.31 -0.79 19.65
C PHE A 280 -5.49 -1.51 20.28
N HIS A 281 -5.51 -2.82 20.13
CA HIS A 281 -6.58 -3.66 20.68
C HIS A 281 -5.97 -4.88 21.34
N ASP A 282 -6.44 -5.21 22.53
CA ASP A 282 -5.92 -6.33 23.30
C ASP A 282 -7.05 -7.18 23.88
N LYS A 283 -6.79 -8.49 23.97
CA LYS A 283 -7.69 -9.47 24.55
C LYS A 283 -6.97 -10.15 25.70
N MET A 284 -7.36 -9.76 26.90
CA MET A 284 -6.88 -10.36 28.13
C MET A 284 -7.46 -11.76 28.33
N ASP A 285 -6.72 -12.61 29.03
CA ASP A 285 -7.30 -13.85 29.58
C ASP A 285 -8.40 -13.51 30.59
N LYS A 286 -9.38 -14.40 30.73
CA LYS A 286 -10.50 -14.25 31.68
C LYS A 286 -10.07 -14.13 33.15
N ALA A 287 -8.83 -14.54 33.48
CA ALA A 287 -8.26 -14.40 34.81
C ALA A 287 -7.77 -12.98 35.13
N LEU A 288 -7.69 -12.11 34.12
CA LEU A 288 -7.28 -10.72 34.26
C LEU A 288 -8.51 -9.79 34.17
N THR A 289 -8.50 -8.74 34.97
CA THR A 289 -9.49 -7.66 34.92
C THR A 289 -8.78 -6.40 34.42
N PHE A 290 -9.30 -5.81 33.35
CA PHE A 290 -8.78 -4.56 32.81
C PHE A 290 -9.14 -3.39 33.74
N ASP A 291 -8.18 -2.52 34.02
CA ASP A 291 -8.37 -1.28 34.78
C ASP A 291 -8.11 -0.07 33.85
N PRO A 292 -9.16 0.58 33.31
CA PRO A 292 -9.02 1.66 32.34
C PRO A 292 -8.36 2.92 32.92
N ASP A 293 -8.45 3.15 34.23
CA ASP A 293 -7.88 4.33 34.88
C ASP A 293 -6.35 4.28 34.93
N THR A 294 -5.76 3.11 34.66
CA THR A 294 -4.30 2.90 34.64
C THR A 294 -3.66 3.15 33.27
N VAL A 295 -4.47 3.39 32.23
CA VAL A 295 -3.97 3.60 30.87
C VAL A 295 -3.20 4.91 30.80
N LYS A 296 -1.95 4.84 30.34
CA LYS A 296 -1.11 5.98 30.02
C LYS A 296 -0.48 5.76 28.65
N ILE A 297 -0.44 6.80 27.82
CA ILE A 297 0.24 6.80 26.54
C ILE A 297 1.30 7.90 26.58
N GLN A 298 2.54 7.58 26.23
CA GLN A 298 3.62 8.54 26.10
C GLN A 298 4.22 8.50 24.69
N ILE A 299 4.42 9.67 24.09
CA ILE A 299 5.12 9.81 22.81
C ILE A 299 6.46 10.50 23.08
N MET A 300 7.57 10.03 22.49
CA MET A 300 8.90 10.61 22.76
C MET A 300 9.91 10.48 21.62
N ASP A 301 10.82 11.45 21.51
CA ASP A 301 11.90 11.50 20.50
C ASP A 301 13.32 11.42 21.10
N GLY A 302 13.41 11.05 22.39
CA GLY A 302 14.64 11.00 23.18
C GLY A 302 15.06 12.36 23.78
N LYS A 303 14.45 13.47 23.37
CA LYS A 303 14.67 14.80 23.96
C LYS A 303 13.45 15.28 24.73
N LYS A 304 12.26 15.03 24.18
CA LYS A 304 10.97 15.38 24.75
C LYS A 304 10.16 14.10 24.95
N THR A 305 9.42 14.07 26.06
CA THR A 305 8.33 13.13 26.31
C THR A 305 7.04 13.94 26.42
N TYR A 306 6.02 13.51 25.69
CA TYR A 306 4.66 14.03 25.79
C TYR A 306 3.76 12.95 26.38
N ASP A 307 3.18 13.24 27.54
CA ASP A 307 2.10 12.44 28.11
C ASP A 307 0.82 12.83 27.38
N VAL A 308 0.24 11.90 26.61
CA VAL A 308 -0.95 12.16 25.82
C VAL A 308 -2.12 12.47 26.75
N ASP A 309 -2.80 13.58 26.51
CA ASP A 309 -3.93 14.00 27.33
C ASP A 309 -5.08 12.98 27.18
N PRO A 310 -5.75 12.56 28.27
CA PRO A 310 -6.89 11.63 28.20
C PRO A 310 -8.04 12.07 27.29
N SER A 311 -8.14 13.35 26.94
CA SER A 311 -9.11 13.86 25.97
C SER A 311 -8.72 13.63 24.50
N GLU A 312 -7.50 13.17 24.24
CA GLU A 312 -6.97 12.94 22.89
C GLU A 312 -7.00 11.47 22.46
N TYR A 313 -7.45 10.57 23.34
CA TYR A 313 -7.67 9.17 23.02
C TYR A 313 -8.95 8.64 23.66
N ASN A 314 -9.52 7.59 23.07
CA ASN A 314 -10.67 6.89 23.61
C ASN A 314 -10.25 5.51 24.10
N ILE A 315 -10.77 5.10 25.26
CA ILE A 315 -10.72 3.72 25.75
C ILE A 315 -12.10 3.10 25.50
N LEU A 316 -12.14 2.02 24.72
CA LEU A 316 -13.36 1.31 24.35
C LEU A 316 -13.26 -0.13 24.81
N GLU A 317 -14.16 -0.57 25.68
CA GLU A 317 -14.18 -1.93 26.21
C GLU A 317 -15.11 -2.85 25.40
N ASN A 318 -14.72 -4.13 25.30
CA ASN A 318 -15.53 -5.21 24.70
C ASN A 318 -15.97 -4.95 23.24
N VAL A 319 -15.13 -4.28 22.44
CA VAL A 319 -15.38 -3.99 21.02
C VAL A 319 -14.65 -4.98 20.11
N GLY A 320 -15.27 -5.41 19.03
CA GLY A 320 -14.62 -6.26 18.02
C GLY A 320 -14.09 -7.62 18.53
N GLY A 321 -14.57 -8.10 19.68
CA GLY A 321 -14.11 -9.34 20.32
C GLY A 321 -12.83 -9.22 21.14
N THR A 322 -12.34 -8.00 21.39
CA THR A 322 -11.20 -7.71 22.28
C THR A 322 -11.70 -7.27 23.66
N THR A 323 -10.84 -7.34 24.68
CA THR A 323 -11.16 -6.85 26.03
C THR A 323 -11.24 -5.33 26.03
N PHE A 324 -10.26 -4.69 25.39
CA PHE A 324 -10.27 -3.26 25.17
C PHE A 324 -9.65 -2.90 23.83
N LYS A 325 -9.95 -1.68 23.37
CA LYS A 325 -9.34 -0.99 22.25
C LYS A 325 -9.08 0.44 22.69
N ILE A 326 -7.88 0.93 22.43
CA ILE A 326 -7.50 2.32 22.68
C ILE A 326 -7.16 2.96 21.35
N GLU A 327 -7.78 4.10 21.09
CA GLU A 327 -7.68 4.77 19.79
C GLU A 327 -7.36 6.26 19.93
N ILE A 328 -6.53 6.74 19.02
CA ILE A 328 -6.25 8.15 18.76
C ILE A 328 -6.77 8.42 17.36
N GLU A 329 -7.78 9.29 17.27
CA GLU A 329 -8.45 9.57 15.98
C GLU A 329 -7.50 10.22 14.96
N ASP A 330 -6.59 11.07 15.44
CA ASP A 330 -5.61 11.76 14.60
C ASP A 330 -4.26 11.91 15.31
N LEU A 331 -3.46 10.82 15.27
CA LEU A 331 -2.11 10.80 15.82
C LEU A 331 -1.21 11.84 15.15
N LYS A 332 -1.40 12.07 13.85
CA LYS A 332 -0.62 13.05 13.08
C LYS A 332 -0.76 14.44 13.65
N LYS A 333 -1.99 14.86 14.00
CA LYS A 333 -2.25 16.16 14.61
C LYS A 333 -1.52 16.33 15.95
N ILE A 334 -1.47 15.29 16.78
CA ILE A 334 -0.76 15.33 18.07
C ILE A 334 0.74 15.44 17.83
N VAL A 335 1.30 14.55 17.01
CA VAL A 335 2.75 14.50 16.78
C VAL A 335 3.26 15.77 16.12
N ASP A 336 2.57 16.30 15.10
CA ASP A 336 3.00 17.55 14.45
C ASP A 336 2.91 18.78 15.38
N ARG A 337 1.98 18.77 16.34
CA ARG A 337 1.87 19.82 17.35
C ARG A 337 2.99 19.73 18.39
N GLU A 338 3.25 18.52 18.88
CA GLU A 338 4.14 18.30 20.02
C GLU A 338 5.61 18.10 19.62
N PHE A 339 5.89 17.67 18.40
CA PHE A 339 7.24 17.43 17.88
C PHE A 339 7.45 18.17 16.54
N PRO A 340 7.37 19.51 16.52
CA PRO A 340 7.45 20.30 15.29
C PRO A 340 8.88 20.48 14.77
N GLU A 341 9.91 20.12 15.54
CA GLU A 341 11.32 20.44 15.23
C GLU A 341 11.83 19.76 13.96
N GLY A 342 11.20 18.65 13.55
CA GLY A 342 11.50 17.95 12.30
C GLY A 342 10.82 18.56 11.07
N MET A 343 9.95 19.56 11.23
CA MET A 343 9.15 20.11 10.15
C MET A 343 10.01 20.94 9.18
N ASN A 344 10.08 20.50 7.92
CA ASN A 344 10.81 21.19 6.87
C ASN A 344 9.92 22.21 6.12
N LYS A 345 10.53 22.95 5.19
CA LYS A 345 9.84 23.97 4.37
C LYS A 345 8.73 23.40 3.47
N ASP A 346 8.78 22.10 3.18
CA ASP A 346 7.84 21.37 2.33
C ASP A 346 6.70 20.74 3.18
N LYS A 347 6.62 21.11 4.46
CA LYS A 347 5.65 20.63 5.47
C LYS A 347 5.76 19.14 5.78
N GLU A 348 6.94 18.58 5.57
CA GLU A 348 7.25 17.21 5.97
C GLU A 348 7.90 17.21 7.34
N ASN A 349 7.45 16.33 8.22
CA ASN A 349 8.02 16.17 9.56
C ASN A 349 8.93 14.94 9.63
N VAL A 350 9.78 14.89 10.64
CA VAL A 350 10.52 13.68 11.01
C VAL A 350 9.65 12.87 11.96
N TYR A 351 9.28 11.66 11.52
CA TYR A 351 8.54 10.69 12.33
C TYR A 351 9.46 9.57 12.83
N GLY A 352 8.91 8.67 13.64
CA GLY A 352 9.66 7.62 14.35
C GLY A 352 9.75 7.86 15.86
N GLN A 353 8.99 8.82 16.41
CA GLN A 353 8.86 8.96 17.85
C GLN A 353 8.35 7.65 18.46
N LYS A 354 8.92 7.25 19.59
CA LYS A 354 8.51 6.07 20.34
C LYS A 354 7.17 6.34 21.01
N ILE A 355 6.27 5.35 20.98
CA ILE A 355 5.00 5.33 21.71
C ILE A 355 5.07 4.19 22.74
N VAL A 356 4.76 4.48 24.00
CA VAL A 356 4.70 3.51 25.11
C VAL A 356 3.47 3.67 25.98
#